data_AF-A0A837IGL8-F1
#
_entry.id   AF-A0A837IGL8-F1
#
_cell.length_a   1.000
_cell.length_b   1.000
_cell.length_c   1.000
_cell.angle_alpha   90.00
_cell.angle_beta   90.00
_cell.angle_gamma   90.00
#
_symmetry.space_group_name_H-M   'P 1'
#
loop_
_entity.id
_entity.type
_entity.pdbx_description
1 polymer ?
#
loop_
_entity_poly.entity_id
_entity_poly.type
_entity_poly.pdbx_seq_one_letter_code
_entity_poly.pdbx_strand_id
1 'polypeptide(L)'
;MSKKTDNSKLIEDKLYPLGHTDDVEYSFTAEKGLTEGLVRKISSLKKEPEWMLEIRLKAYKKYLEMKMPTWGGDLSPIDFDDIRYYIKPKNQEAKTWAEVPEAIKNTFEKIGVPEAERELLAGVKSQYDSEVVYGSLKKALSEKGVIFLSMD
;
A
#
# COMPACT_ATOMS: atom_id res chain seq x y z
N MET A 1 -29.41 -10.77 -21.32
CA MET A 1 -28.40 -9.86 -21.90
C MET A 1 -27.82 -9.03 -20.78
N SER A 2 -26.61 -9.36 -20.35
CA SER A 2 -25.91 -8.68 -19.25
C SER A 2 -25.42 -7.32 -19.73
N LYS A 3 -25.94 -6.24 -19.13
CA LYS A 3 -25.41 -4.90 -19.35
C LYS A 3 -24.09 -4.81 -18.57
N LYS A 4 -22.97 -4.79 -19.29
CA LYS A 4 -21.66 -4.43 -18.74
C LYS A 4 -21.79 -3.01 -18.20
N THR A 5 -21.70 -2.84 -16.89
CA THR A 5 -21.62 -1.53 -16.25
C THR A 5 -20.25 -0.95 -16.57
N ASP A 6 -20.24 0.06 -17.43
CA ASP A 6 -19.06 0.84 -17.77
C ASP A 6 -18.72 1.76 -16.58
N ASN A 7 -17.77 1.31 -15.76
CA ASN A 7 -17.32 2.03 -14.56
C ASN A 7 -16.44 3.26 -14.88
N SER A 8 -16.25 3.62 -16.17
CA SER A 8 -15.44 4.78 -16.57
C SER A 8 -16.02 6.14 -16.16
N LYS A 9 -17.30 6.20 -15.77
CA LYS A 9 -18.00 7.45 -15.41
C LYS A 9 -18.03 7.81 -13.93
N LEU A 10 -17.45 7.00 -13.05
CA LEU A 10 -17.49 7.25 -11.59
C LEU A 10 -16.35 8.15 -11.07
N ILE A 11 -15.37 8.54 -11.91
CA ILE A 11 -14.17 9.28 -11.46
C ILE A 11 -13.88 10.47 -12.39
N GLU A 12 -14.85 11.38 -12.55
CA GLU A 12 -14.55 12.77 -12.90
C GLU A 12 -15.02 13.66 -11.75
N ASP A 13 -14.48 13.41 -10.56
CA ASP A 13 -14.84 14.19 -9.39
C ASP A 13 -13.99 15.47 -9.35
N LYS A 14 -14.50 16.53 -9.99
CA LYS A 14 -13.97 17.91 -9.86
C LYS A 14 -13.93 18.40 -8.40
N LEU A 15 -14.47 17.63 -7.45
CA LEU A 15 -14.48 17.92 -6.01
C LEU A 15 -13.17 17.53 -5.28
N TYR A 16 -12.35 16.63 -5.82
CA TYR A 16 -11.13 16.18 -5.13
C TYR A 16 -9.87 16.41 -5.99
N PRO A 17 -9.21 17.59 -5.86
CA PRO A 17 -8.06 17.94 -6.70
C PRO A 17 -6.86 17.00 -6.55
N LEU A 18 -6.82 16.18 -5.49
CA LEU A 18 -5.79 15.16 -5.23
C LEU A 18 -6.19 13.75 -5.72
N GLY A 19 -7.36 13.60 -6.36
CA GLY A 19 -7.89 12.33 -6.86
C GLY A 19 -7.22 11.86 -8.15
N HIS A 20 -5.89 11.90 -8.20
CA HIS A 20 -5.13 11.51 -9.37
C HIS A 20 -5.08 9.98 -9.50
N THR A 21 -5.17 9.51 -10.73
CA THR A 21 -4.86 8.12 -11.09
C THR A 21 -3.50 8.10 -11.75
N ASP A 22 -2.66 7.15 -11.35
CA ASP A 22 -1.35 6.93 -11.92
C ASP A 22 -1.35 5.58 -12.65
N ASP A 23 -0.70 5.53 -13.81
CA ASP A 23 -0.54 4.31 -14.59
C ASP A 23 0.74 3.58 -14.12
N VAL A 24 0.60 2.72 -13.13
CA VAL A 24 1.70 1.94 -12.54
C VAL A 24 1.51 0.47 -12.87
N GLU A 25 2.57 -0.16 -13.37
CA GLU A 25 2.57 -1.61 -13.58
C GLU A 25 2.62 -2.37 -12.23
N TYR A 26 1.64 -3.22 -12.01
CA TYR A 26 1.57 -4.09 -10.84
C TYR A 26 2.08 -5.50 -11.16
N SER A 27 2.96 -6.02 -10.30
CA SER A 27 3.36 -7.43 -10.36
C SER A 27 2.29 -8.34 -9.77
N PHE A 28 1.48 -7.81 -8.86
CA PHE A 28 0.35 -8.52 -8.28
C PHE A 28 -0.77 -7.56 -7.90
N THR A 29 -2.00 -7.93 -8.26
CA THR A 29 -3.21 -7.23 -7.82
C THR A 29 -4.14 -8.27 -7.20
N ALA A 30 -4.49 -8.08 -5.93
CA ALA A 30 -5.47 -8.95 -5.28
C ALA A 30 -6.86 -8.78 -5.91
N GLU A 31 -7.65 -9.86 -5.83
CA GLU A 31 -9.09 -9.76 -6.00
C GLU A 31 -9.70 -8.87 -4.92
N LYS A 32 -10.92 -8.40 -5.17
CA LYS A 32 -11.66 -7.61 -4.18
C LYS A 32 -12.10 -8.49 -3.01
N GLY A 33 -12.19 -7.89 -1.83
CA GLY A 33 -12.58 -8.54 -0.60
C GLY A 33 -11.42 -9.24 0.11
N LEU A 34 -11.61 -9.48 1.40
CA LEU A 34 -10.61 -10.16 2.25
C LEU A 34 -11.00 -11.62 2.46
N THR A 35 -10.18 -12.53 1.92
CA THR A 35 -10.38 -13.97 2.06
C THR A 35 -9.20 -14.65 2.74
N GLU A 36 -9.43 -15.80 3.36
CA GLU A 36 -8.34 -16.64 3.90
C GLU A 36 -7.31 -16.99 2.81
N GLY A 37 -7.79 -17.28 1.59
CA GLY A 37 -6.94 -17.57 0.44
C GLY A 37 -6.02 -16.40 0.09
N LEU A 38 -6.53 -15.16 0.13
CA LEU A 38 -5.72 -13.98 -0.07
C LEU A 38 -4.67 -13.82 1.04
N VAL A 39 -5.03 -14.03 2.30
CA VAL A 39 -4.09 -13.96 3.42
C VAL A 39 -2.92 -14.95 3.24
N ARG A 40 -3.22 -16.20 2.89
CA ARG A 40 -2.21 -17.23 2.60
C ARG A 40 -1.34 -16.85 1.40
N LYS A 41 -1.95 -16.29 0.36
CA LYS A 41 -1.23 -15.83 -0.85
C LYS A 41 -0.26 -14.70 -0.53
N ILE A 42 -0.68 -13.69 0.23
CA ILE A 42 0.17 -12.58 0.66
C ILE A 42 1.37 -13.11 1.46
N SER A 43 1.10 -14.00 2.43
CA SER A 43 2.14 -14.59 3.26
C SER A 43 3.18 -15.38 2.44
N SER A 44 2.71 -16.15 1.46
CA SER A 44 3.58 -16.86 0.51
C SER A 44 4.38 -15.91 -0.38
N LEU A 45 3.75 -14.85 -0.91
CA LEU A 45 4.42 -13.82 -1.72
C LEU A 45 5.53 -13.09 -0.95
N LYS A 46 5.30 -12.81 0.33
CA LYS A 46 6.26 -12.18 1.23
C LYS A 46 7.28 -13.17 1.83
N LYS A 47 7.13 -14.48 1.55
CA LYS A 47 7.98 -15.56 2.09
C LYS A 47 8.06 -15.54 3.61
N GLU A 48 6.93 -15.27 4.25
CA GLU A 48 6.86 -15.18 5.70
C GLU A 48 7.09 -16.55 6.36
N PRO A 49 7.65 -16.59 7.57
CA PRO A 49 7.73 -17.81 8.35
C PRO A 49 6.32 -18.27 8.79
N GLU A 50 6.15 -19.58 9.02
CA GLU A 50 4.84 -20.18 9.32
C GLU A 50 4.12 -19.51 10.51
N TRP A 51 4.86 -19.14 11.55
CA TRP A 51 4.27 -18.50 12.73
C TRP A 51 3.62 -17.14 12.42
N MET A 52 4.11 -16.41 11.41
CA MET A 52 3.49 -15.16 10.94
C MET A 52 2.20 -15.44 10.19
N LEU A 53 2.17 -16.47 9.35
CA LEU A 53 0.94 -16.91 8.67
C LEU A 53 -0.13 -17.28 9.70
N GLU A 54 0.22 -18.03 10.74
CA GLU A 54 -0.71 -18.37 11.80
C GLU A 54 -1.31 -17.14 12.51
N ILE A 55 -0.49 -16.13 12.80
CA ILE A 55 -0.95 -14.87 13.39
C ILE A 55 -1.95 -14.19 12.45
N ARG A 56 -1.64 -14.09 11.15
CA ARG A 56 -2.53 -13.50 10.15
C ARG A 56 -3.86 -14.25 10.06
N LEU A 57 -3.83 -15.57 10.06
CA LEU A 57 -5.04 -16.40 10.02
C LEU A 57 -5.90 -16.25 11.29
N LYS A 58 -5.27 -16.15 12.46
CA LYS A 58 -5.97 -15.84 13.73
C LYS A 58 -6.62 -14.46 13.67
N ALA A 59 -5.91 -13.45 13.17
CA ALA A 59 -6.44 -12.10 12.99
C ALA A 59 -7.61 -12.07 12.00
N TYR A 60 -7.51 -12.78 10.88
CA TYR A 60 -8.59 -12.89 9.90
C TYR A 60 -9.86 -13.52 10.49
N LYS A 61 -9.72 -14.62 11.23
CA LYS A 61 -10.86 -15.24 11.95
C LYS A 61 -11.50 -14.25 12.93
N LYS A 62 -10.68 -13.53 13.69
CA LYS A 62 -11.18 -12.51 14.62
C LYS A 62 -11.92 -11.38 13.90
N TYR A 63 -11.39 -10.92 12.77
CA TYR A 63 -12.03 -9.90 11.94
C TYR A 63 -13.44 -10.32 11.50
N LEU A 64 -13.63 -11.57 11.06
CA LEU A 64 -14.95 -12.09 10.68
C LEU A 64 -15.96 -12.15 11.84
N GLU A 65 -15.47 -12.29 13.08
CA GLU A 65 -16.30 -12.31 14.29
C GLU A 65 -16.61 -10.90 14.83
N MET A 66 -15.86 -9.88 14.39
CA MET A 66 -16.01 -8.51 14.88
C MET A 66 -17.27 -7.88 14.31
N LYS A 67 -18.04 -7.23 15.19
CA LYS A 67 -19.17 -6.39 14.77
C LYS A 67 -18.67 -4.99 14.44
N MET A 68 -19.32 -4.35 13.48
CA MET A 68 -19.04 -2.95 13.15
C MET A 68 -19.23 -2.07 14.39
N PRO A 69 -18.25 -1.20 14.72
CA PRO A 69 -18.39 -0.29 15.85
C PRO A 69 -19.53 0.70 15.58
N THR A 70 -20.30 1.01 16.62
CA THR A 70 -21.43 1.95 16.55
C THR A 70 -21.05 3.37 17.00
N TRP A 71 -19.78 3.58 17.32
CA TRP A 71 -19.24 4.87 17.77
C TRP A 71 -18.29 5.42 16.69
N GLY A 72 -18.20 6.76 16.60
CA GLY A 72 -17.38 7.43 15.59
C GLY A 72 -18.17 7.83 14.34
N GLY A 73 -17.47 7.95 13.21
CA GLY A 73 -18.08 8.25 11.91
C GLY A 73 -18.97 7.11 11.42
N ASP A 74 -19.93 7.44 10.54
CA ASP A 74 -20.79 6.43 9.92
C ASP A 74 -19.98 5.59 8.92
N LEU A 75 -19.86 4.30 9.21
CA LEU A 75 -19.16 3.32 8.38
C LEU A 75 -20.11 2.53 7.47
N SER A 76 -21.42 2.76 7.55
CA SER A 76 -22.41 2.09 6.70
C SER A 76 -22.21 2.26 5.20
N PRO A 77 -21.60 3.36 4.68
CA PRO A 77 -21.33 3.48 3.25
C PRO A 77 -20.15 2.63 2.76
N ILE A 78 -19.35 2.03 3.64
CA ILE A 78 -18.14 1.30 3.27
C ILE A 78 -18.50 -0.14 2.91
N ASP A 79 -18.30 -0.48 1.64
CA ASP A 79 -18.32 -1.87 1.19
C ASP A 79 -16.91 -2.48 1.29
N PHE A 80 -16.67 -3.24 2.35
CA PHE A 80 -15.39 -3.90 2.60
C PHE A 80 -15.09 -5.00 1.57
N ASP A 81 -16.12 -5.61 0.97
CA ASP A 81 -15.92 -6.64 -0.03
C ASP A 81 -15.52 -6.06 -1.40
N ASP A 82 -15.70 -4.75 -1.61
CA ASP A 82 -15.27 -4.08 -2.84
C ASP A 82 -13.81 -3.57 -2.80
N ILE A 83 -13.15 -3.67 -1.64
CA ILE A 83 -11.78 -3.18 -1.42
C ILE A 83 -10.74 -4.18 -1.95
N ARG A 84 -9.70 -3.68 -2.62
CA ARG A 84 -8.49 -4.47 -2.91
C ARG A 84 -7.47 -4.28 -1.79
N TYR A 85 -7.33 -5.29 -0.95
CA TYR A 85 -6.51 -5.21 0.27
C TYR A 85 -5.00 -5.33 0.05
N TYR A 86 -4.55 -5.77 -1.13
CA TYR A 86 -3.12 -5.90 -1.42
C TYR A 86 -2.83 -5.70 -2.90
N ILE A 87 -1.89 -4.80 -3.18
CA ILE A 87 -1.43 -4.46 -4.51
C ILE A 87 0.08 -4.31 -4.45
N LYS A 88 0.80 -5.09 -5.25
CA LYS A 88 2.26 -5.09 -5.30
C LYS A 88 2.73 -4.40 -6.59
N PRO A 89 3.37 -3.22 -6.51
CA PRO A 89 4.03 -2.63 -7.67
C PRO A 89 5.12 -3.57 -8.21
N LYS A 90 5.44 -3.46 -9.49
CA LYS A 90 6.46 -4.29 -10.15
C LYS A 90 7.89 -3.91 -9.76
N ASN A 91 8.08 -2.69 -9.27
CA ASN A 91 9.39 -2.12 -9.04
C ASN A 91 9.94 -2.54 -7.66
N GLN A 92 11.24 -2.81 -7.61
CA GLN A 92 11.95 -3.15 -6.37
C GLN A 92 12.23 -1.88 -5.55
N GLU A 93 12.48 -2.05 -4.23
CA GLU A 93 12.87 -0.95 -3.34
C GLU A 93 14.13 -0.27 -3.89
N ALA A 94 14.01 0.99 -4.28
CA ALA A 94 15.12 1.82 -4.74
C ALA A 94 15.92 2.32 -3.53
N LYS A 95 17.26 2.25 -3.62
CA LYS A 95 18.13 2.76 -2.55
C LYS A 95 18.41 4.25 -2.70
N THR A 96 18.25 4.76 -3.91
CA THR A 96 18.47 6.17 -4.24
C THR A 96 17.24 6.75 -4.92
N TRP A 97 17.02 8.05 -4.75
CA TRP A 97 15.91 8.75 -5.41
C TRP A 97 15.99 8.62 -6.94
N ALA A 98 17.20 8.59 -7.50
CA ALA A 98 17.43 8.43 -8.93
C ALA A 98 16.85 7.12 -9.48
N GLU A 99 16.94 6.03 -8.72
CA GLU A 99 16.43 4.69 -9.08
C GLU A 99 14.90 4.57 -8.98
N VAL A 100 14.22 5.52 -8.34
CA VAL A 100 12.75 5.48 -8.23
C VAL A 100 12.11 5.71 -9.61
N PRO A 101 11.15 4.87 -10.03
CA PRO A 101 10.39 5.04 -11.28
C PRO A 101 9.74 6.42 -11.40
N GLU A 102 9.70 6.96 -12.62
CA GLU A 102 9.17 8.30 -12.91
C GLU A 102 7.70 8.48 -12.51
N ALA A 103 6.85 7.48 -12.78
CA ALA A 103 5.44 7.50 -12.38
C ALA A 103 5.27 7.75 -10.87
N ILE A 104 6.11 7.10 -10.05
CA ILE A 104 6.09 7.23 -8.59
C ILE A 104 6.63 8.61 -8.16
N LYS A 105 7.71 9.10 -8.80
CA LYS A 105 8.24 10.45 -8.55
C LYS A 105 7.17 11.52 -8.80
N ASN A 106 6.42 11.39 -9.89
CA ASN A 106 5.34 12.30 -10.24
C ASN A 106 4.22 12.29 -9.19
N THR A 107 3.88 11.13 -8.61
CA THR A 107 2.95 11.06 -7.48
C THR A 107 3.47 11.84 -6.27
N PHE A 108 4.75 11.68 -5.93
CA PHE A 108 5.37 12.41 -4.82
C PHE A 108 5.37 13.93 -5.03
N GLU A 109 5.52 14.40 -6.28
CA GLU A 109 5.40 15.82 -6.63
C GLU A 109 3.97 16.33 -6.46
N LYS A 110 2.98 15.57 -6.95
CA LYS A 110 1.56 15.93 -6.82
C LYS A 110 1.11 16.05 -5.36
N ILE A 111 1.61 15.19 -4.48
CA ILE A 111 1.30 15.25 -3.03
C ILE A 111 2.17 16.29 -2.29
N GLY A 112 3.05 17.00 -3.00
CA GLY A 112 3.78 18.14 -2.47
C GLY A 112 5.04 17.81 -1.68
N VAL A 113 5.69 16.65 -1.90
CA VAL A 113 7.00 16.37 -1.30
C VAL A 113 8.05 17.29 -1.96
N PRO A 114 8.56 18.31 -1.25
CA PRO A 114 9.40 19.34 -1.86
C PRO A 114 10.72 18.75 -2.34
N GLU A 115 11.23 19.30 -3.44
CA GLU A 115 12.50 18.88 -4.06
C GLU A 115 13.68 18.94 -3.08
N ALA A 116 13.67 19.90 -2.14
CA ALA A 116 14.69 20.07 -1.10
C ALA A 116 14.65 18.99 0.00
N GLU A 117 13.50 18.33 0.22
CA GLU A 117 13.46 17.20 1.14
C GLU A 117 14.15 15.98 0.52
N ARG A 118 14.17 15.82 -0.81
CA ARG A 118 14.74 14.64 -1.51
C ARG A 118 16.22 14.38 -1.18
N GLU A 119 17.02 15.42 -1.01
CA GLU A 119 18.42 15.29 -0.57
C GLU A 119 18.54 15.01 0.94
N LEU A 120 17.57 15.49 1.74
CA LEU A 120 17.47 15.25 3.18
C LEU A 120 16.80 13.90 3.54
N LEU A 121 16.09 13.28 2.58
CA LEU A 121 15.39 12.00 2.68
C LEU A 121 16.36 10.81 2.87
N ALA A 122 17.66 11.06 3.00
CA ALA A 122 18.60 10.18 3.69
C ALA A 122 18.03 9.86 5.09
N GLY A 123 17.25 8.79 5.24
CA GLY A 123 16.54 8.48 6.50
C GLY A 123 15.04 8.17 6.37
N VAL A 124 14.45 8.27 5.18
CA VAL A 124 13.01 8.03 4.98
C VAL A 124 12.80 6.78 4.14
N LYS A 125 11.80 5.98 4.55
CA LYS A 125 11.22 4.90 3.74
C LYS A 125 9.87 5.35 3.22
N SER A 126 9.69 5.31 1.90
CA SER A 126 8.43 5.67 1.27
C SER A 126 7.69 4.42 0.82
N GLN A 127 6.45 4.28 1.25
CA GLN A 127 5.56 3.21 0.85
C GLN A 127 4.67 3.69 -0.30
N TYR A 128 4.57 2.88 -1.35
CA TYR A 128 3.62 3.05 -2.44
C TYR A 128 2.76 1.80 -2.51
N ASP A 129 1.44 1.98 -2.38
CA ASP A 129 0.49 0.91 -2.15
C ASP A 129 0.91 -0.01 -1.00
N SER A 130 1.14 -1.30 -1.29
CA SER A 130 1.46 -2.28 -0.25
C SER A 130 2.96 -2.49 -0.03
N GLU A 131 3.85 -1.79 -0.74
CA GLU A 131 5.30 -2.05 -0.71
C GLU A 131 6.14 -0.78 -0.51
N VAL A 132 7.30 -0.95 0.11
CA VAL A 132 8.30 0.12 0.24
C VAL A 132 9.04 0.26 -1.08
N VAL A 133 9.02 1.46 -1.66
CA VAL A 133 9.61 1.75 -2.99
C VAL A 133 10.89 2.56 -2.89
N TYR A 134 11.14 3.20 -1.75
CA TYR A 134 12.36 3.95 -1.49
C TYR A 134 12.73 3.80 -0.01
N GLY A 135 14.04 3.67 0.27
CA GLY A 135 14.53 3.60 1.64
C GLY A 135 15.99 4.01 1.73
N SER A 136 16.29 4.91 2.67
CA SER A 136 17.67 5.20 3.06
C SER A 136 17.76 5.46 4.56
N LEU A 137 18.90 5.15 5.18
CA LEU A 137 19.16 5.40 6.60
C LEU A 137 20.41 6.27 6.73
N LYS A 138 20.37 7.33 7.55
CA LYS A 138 21.57 8.12 7.85
C LYS A 138 22.61 7.24 8.53
N LYS A 139 23.83 7.26 8.02
CA LYS A 139 24.98 6.51 8.59
C LYS A 139 25.15 6.78 10.09
N ALA A 140 25.00 8.03 10.52
CA ALA A 140 25.09 8.43 11.93
C ALA A 140 24.04 7.76 12.84
N LEU A 141 22.86 7.41 12.31
CA LEU A 141 21.83 6.67 13.06
C LEU A 141 22.19 5.18 13.14
N SER A 142 22.68 4.61 12.04
CA SER A 142 23.17 3.23 12.01
C SER A 142 24.35 3.01 12.98
N GLU A 143 25.28 3.96 13.06
CA GLU A 143 26.42 3.92 13.99
C GLU A 143 26.00 3.97 15.46
N LYS A 144 24.82 4.53 15.75
CA LYS A 144 24.19 4.54 17.09
C LYS A 144 23.36 3.30 17.37
N GLY A 145 23.34 2.32 16.47
CA GLY A 145 22.59 1.07 16.62
C GLY A 145 21.09 1.16 16.28
N VAL A 146 20.66 2.21 15.56
CA VAL A 146 19.26 2.32 15.12
C VAL A 146 19.00 1.33 13.98
N ILE A 147 18.00 0.46 14.18
CA ILE A 147 17.51 -0.47 13.16
C ILE A 147 16.27 0.15 12.50
N PHE A 148 16.40 0.53 11.23
CA PHE A 148 15.32 1.12 10.43
C PHE A 148 15.11 0.31 9.14
N LEU A 149 14.18 -0.64 9.21
CA LEU A 149 13.88 -1.60 8.15
C LEU A 149 12.40 -1.53 7.77
N SER A 150 12.03 -2.21 6.68
CA SER A 150 10.64 -2.50 6.36
C SER A 150 10.03 -3.43 7.43
N MET A 151 8.70 -3.61 7.38
CA MET A 151 8.01 -4.58 8.23
C MET A 151 8.25 -6.05 7.82
N ASP A 152 8.74 -6.26 6.60
CA ASP A 152 9.06 -7.59 6.04
C ASP A 152 10.47 -8.06 6.44
#